data_AF-A0A937D820-F1
#
_entry.id   AF-A0A937D820-F1
#
_cell.length_a   1.000
_cell.length_b   1.000
_cell.length_c   1.000
_cell.angle_alpha   90.00
_cell.angle_beta   90.00
_cell.angle_gamma   90.00
#
_symmetry.space_group_name_H-M   'P 1'
#
loop_
_entity.id
_entity.type
_entity.pdbx_description
1 polymer ?
#
loop_
_entity_poly.entity_id
_entity_poly.type
_entity_poly.pdbx_seq_one_letter_code
_entity_poly.pdbx_strand_id
1 'polypeptide(L)'
;MNKNILYIAIAVIVGLLAGWLIFGNSGSEANANKDVTEMSDTHDHSGESANQMWTCSMHPQIMQPEPGDCPICGMDLIPAESGADGLAMNEIKMTDNAMALANIQTTIVGNGTMSEDDGIISLSGKIATNEENNAVQASYFDGRIERLNVNYEGQKVNRGQTLATIYAPNLVAAQQELLTTASLKESQPELYKAVRNKLKNWKLSDNQIDAIESSGNVRDNFPVYATVSGTVSEVMAREGDYVKQGQPILKVSNLNSVWAEFDAYENQISDLKVGQKIKVVTNAYANKEFDATVSFIDPILNNATRTVTVRATLKNTDDLFKPGMFVTGKLKGEMMMTNEVITVPASAVMWTGERSLVYIKTNPNEPVFEMREVTIGNRNGENYAITEGLQKGDEIVTNGTFTVDAAAQLQGKNSMMNQGKKEDAMMPMSEMEMEFSENFQRQFKQALKPYLQMKDALVASDANLVSAFAKATSESLKSADIKSLGSMEQSHIKKSIEMLDAIAANDNLENQRDHFVILNENMVPIAMSVNGTDAMLYVQKCPMANNNKGAVWLSTEEEIRNPYYGDAMLTCGSLIEEIK
;
A
#
# COMPACT_ATOMS: atom_id res chain seq x y z
N MET A 1 -24.10 80.49 -30.75
CA MET A 1 -23.98 79.22 -30.02
C MET A 1 -23.30 78.20 -30.93
N ASN A 2 -22.14 77.67 -30.51
CA ASN A 2 -21.27 76.84 -31.36
C ASN A 2 -21.97 75.54 -31.79
N LYS A 3 -21.87 75.18 -33.08
CA LYS A 3 -22.40 73.92 -33.64
C LYS A 3 -21.95 72.68 -32.85
N ASN A 4 -20.80 72.75 -32.18
CA ASN A 4 -20.27 71.69 -31.33
C ASN A 4 -21.11 71.44 -30.06
N ILE A 5 -21.79 72.44 -29.52
CA ILE A 5 -22.69 72.28 -28.36
C ILE A 5 -23.95 71.51 -28.78
N LEU A 6 -24.43 71.72 -30.01
CA LEU A 6 -25.58 71.00 -30.55
C LEU A 6 -25.27 69.51 -30.78
N TYR A 7 -24.09 69.18 -31.29
CA TYR A 7 -23.68 67.78 -31.47
C TYR A 7 -23.46 67.04 -30.14
N ILE A 8 -22.92 67.72 -29.12
CA ILE A 8 -22.79 67.15 -27.77
C ILE A 8 -24.16 66.91 -27.14
N ALA A 9 -25.10 67.85 -27.29
CA ALA A 9 -26.46 67.68 -26.79
C ALA A 9 -27.17 66.49 -27.46
N ILE A 10 -27.02 66.33 -28.78
CA ILE A 10 -27.60 65.19 -29.52
C ILE A 10 -26.97 63.87 -29.07
N ALA A 11 -25.65 63.81 -28.89
CA ALA A 11 -24.95 62.61 -28.44
C ALA A 11 -25.37 62.19 -27.02
N VAL A 12 -25.59 63.16 -26.12
CA VAL A 12 -26.09 62.91 -24.75
C VAL A 12 -27.53 62.38 -24.78
N ILE A 13 -28.40 62.93 -25.63
CA ILE A 13 -29.79 62.48 -25.76
C ILE A 13 -29.84 61.05 -26.33
N VAL A 14 -29.04 60.74 -27.34
CA VAL A 14 -28.97 59.39 -27.93
C VAL A 14 -28.38 58.39 -26.92
N GLY A 15 -27.36 58.79 -26.15
CA GLY A 15 -26.78 57.97 -25.09
C GLY A 15 -27.76 57.67 -23.95
N LEU A 16 -28.55 58.67 -23.53
CA LEU A 16 -29.60 58.49 -22.52
C LEU A 16 -30.74 57.59 -23.01
N LEU A 17 -31.15 57.74 -24.28
CA LEU A 17 -32.16 56.87 -24.89
C LEU A 17 -31.69 55.42 -25.01
N ALA A 18 -30.44 55.20 -25.42
CA ALA A 18 -29.85 53.86 -25.50
C ALA A 18 -29.67 53.23 -24.10
N GLY A 19 -29.27 54.02 -23.10
CA GLY A 19 -29.15 53.56 -21.72
C GLY A 19 -30.50 53.17 -21.11
N TRP A 20 -31.56 53.95 -21.37
CA TRP A 20 -32.91 53.64 -20.90
C TRP A 20 -33.48 52.38 -21.56
N LEU A 21 -33.17 52.12 -22.84
CA LEU A 21 -33.65 50.93 -23.55
C LEU A 21 -32.97 49.63 -23.09
N ILE A 22 -31.72 49.70 -22.62
CA ILE A 22 -30.94 48.53 -22.16
C ILE A 22 -31.19 48.24 -20.68
N PHE A 23 -31.41 49.25 -19.83
CA PHE A 23 -31.54 49.09 -18.37
C PHE A 23 -32.94 49.42 -17.82
N GLY A 24 -33.88 49.89 -18.64
CA GLY A 24 -35.16 50.45 -18.19
C GLY A 24 -36.29 49.45 -17.93
N ASN A 25 -36.05 48.13 -18.02
CA ASN A 25 -37.09 47.14 -17.74
C ASN A 25 -36.79 46.30 -16.48
N SER A 26 -36.78 46.98 -15.33
CA SER A 26 -37.08 46.36 -14.03
C SER A 26 -37.95 47.33 -13.24
N GLY A 27 -39.24 47.35 -13.58
CA GLY A 27 -40.25 48.08 -12.83
C GLY A 27 -40.44 47.46 -11.45
N SER A 28 -40.05 48.21 -10.43
CA SER A 28 -40.59 48.10 -9.08
C SER A 28 -41.88 48.93 -8.98
N GLU A 29 -42.96 48.34 -8.48
CA GLU A 29 -44.03 49.05 -7.77
C GLU A 29 -44.45 48.17 -6.60
N ALA A 30 -44.96 48.68 -5.48
CA ALA A 30 -44.80 49.91 -4.72
C ALA A 30 -45.64 49.64 -3.46
N ASN A 31 -45.04 49.78 -2.28
CA ASN A 31 -45.75 49.68 -1.01
C ASN A 31 -46.73 50.86 -0.85
N ALA A 32 -47.97 50.56 -0.46
CA ALA A 32 -48.88 51.50 0.19
C ALA A 32 -49.58 50.82 1.37
N ASN A 33 -49.38 51.40 2.55
CA ASN A 33 -49.89 51.00 3.86
C ASN A 33 -51.39 50.64 3.93
N LYS A 34 -51.73 49.64 4.74
CA LYS A 34 -52.87 49.73 5.67
C LYS A 34 -52.76 48.80 6.89
N ASP A 35 -53.32 49.30 7.97
CA ASP A 35 -53.31 48.86 9.37
C ASP A 35 -53.47 47.37 9.69
N VAL A 36 -52.66 46.97 10.68
CA VAL A 36 -52.99 46.25 11.92
C VAL A 36 -54.40 45.65 12.01
N THR A 37 -54.51 44.32 11.95
CA THR A 37 -55.40 43.55 12.84
C THR A 37 -54.98 42.07 12.87
N GLU A 38 -55.16 41.48 14.05
CA GLU A 38 -54.86 40.12 14.50
C GLU A 38 -55.05 39.01 13.45
N MET A 39 -54.11 38.06 13.42
CA MET A 39 -54.28 36.76 12.75
C MET A 39 -54.02 35.64 13.75
N SER A 40 -55.12 35.17 14.34
CA SER A 40 -55.28 33.84 14.90
C SER A 40 -55.34 32.79 13.78
N ASP A 41 -54.85 31.60 14.09
CA ASP A 41 -54.86 30.37 13.30
C ASP A 41 -56.00 30.22 12.29
N THR A 42 -55.65 29.89 11.05
CA THR A 42 -56.51 29.08 10.18
C THR A 42 -55.64 28.30 9.21
N HIS A 43 -55.52 26.99 9.45
CA HIS A 43 -54.98 26.03 8.50
C HIS A 43 -55.97 25.87 7.34
N ASP A 44 -55.52 26.08 6.11
CA ASP A 44 -56.26 25.70 4.91
C ASP A 44 -55.41 24.71 4.10
N HIS A 45 -55.87 23.46 4.07
CA HIS A 45 -55.30 22.39 3.26
C HIS A 45 -56.00 22.40 1.90
N SER A 46 -55.38 23.01 0.89
CA SER A 46 -55.73 22.68 -0.49
C SER A 46 -54.58 23.00 -1.45
N GLY A 47 -53.95 21.94 -1.95
CA GLY A 47 -52.93 22.03 -3.00
C GLY A 47 -52.01 20.82 -3.00
N GLU A 48 -52.49 19.68 -3.51
CA GLU A 48 -51.63 18.56 -3.89
C GLU A 48 -50.55 19.04 -4.86
N SER A 49 -49.31 19.04 -4.42
CA SER A 49 -48.11 19.03 -5.25
C SER A 49 -47.21 17.93 -4.74
N ALA A 50 -46.86 17.04 -5.66
CA ALA A 50 -46.23 15.77 -5.39
C ALA A 50 -44.84 15.91 -4.74
N ASN A 51 -44.63 15.14 -3.67
CA ASN A 51 -43.33 14.61 -3.22
C ASN A 51 -42.18 15.63 -3.00
N GLN A 52 -42.48 16.81 -2.45
CA GLN A 52 -41.45 17.82 -2.16
C GLN A 52 -40.76 17.53 -0.82
N MET A 53 -39.51 17.05 -0.88
CA MET A 53 -38.66 16.80 0.29
C MET A 53 -37.92 18.08 0.71
N TRP A 54 -37.67 18.23 2.01
CA TRP A 54 -37.03 19.39 2.63
C TRP A 54 -35.70 18.98 3.28
N THR A 55 -34.65 19.79 3.11
CA THR A 55 -33.30 19.49 3.60
C THR A 55 -32.62 20.68 4.27
N CYS A 56 -31.63 20.43 5.12
CA CYS A 56 -30.87 21.47 5.81
C CYS A 56 -29.58 21.80 5.05
N SER A 57 -29.33 23.08 4.76
CA SER A 57 -28.12 23.55 4.06
C SER A 57 -26.80 23.08 4.70
N MET A 58 -26.79 22.90 6.02
CA MET A 58 -25.61 22.39 6.75
C MET A 58 -25.65 20.89 7.06
N HIS A 59 -26.82 20.25 6.95
CA HIS A 59 -26.99 18.82 7.23
C HIS A 59 -27.85 18.19 6.12
N PRO A 60 -27.31 18.05 4.89
CA PRO A 60 -28.09 17.59 3.73
C PRO A 60 -28.62 16.15 3.87
N GLN A 61 -28.10 15.40 4.84
CA GLN A 61 -28.56 14.06 5.22
C GLN A 61 -29.96 14.06 5.86
N ILE A 62 -30.41 15.21 6.38
CA ILE A 62 -31.77 15.37 6.89
C ILE A 62 -32.68 15.65 5.70
N MET A 63 -33.57 14.71 5.40
CA MET A 63 -34.60 14.82 4.37
C MET A 63 -35.94 14.57 5.04
N GLN A 64 -36.79 15.60 5.12
CA GLN A 64 -38.11 15.51 5.72
C GLN A 64 -39.22 15.75 4.68
N PRO A 65 -40.38 15.09 4.83
CA PRO A 65 -41.51 15.30 3.93
C PRO A 65 -42.22 16.64 4.16
N GLU A 66 -41.92 17.34 5.25
CA GLU A 66 -42.57 18.59 5.66
C GLU A 66 -41.53 19.67 6.00
N PRO A 67 -41.85 20.96 5.83
CA PRO A 67 -41.02 22.06 6.30
C PRO A 67 -40.95 22.07 7.84
N GLY A 68 -39.79 22.39 8.39
CA GLY A 68 -39.55 22.41 9.83
C GLY A 68 -38.09 22.75 10.17
N ASP A 69 -37.69 22.55 11.41
CA ASP A 69 -36.32 22.82 11.86
C ASP A 69 -35.42 21.58 11.74
N CYS A 70 -34.16 21.78 11.37
CA CYS A 70 -33.18 20.69 11.38
C CYS A 70 -32.96 20.17 12.81
N PRO A 71 -33.13 18.86 13.08
CA PRO A 71 -32.97 18.29 14.43
C PRO A 71 -31.52 18.29 14.94
N ILE A 72 -30.55 18.57 14.07
CA ILE A 72 -29.13 18.62 14.44
C ILE A 72 -28.70 20.04 14.81
N CYS A 73 -29.11 21.05 14.04
CA CYS A 73 -28.62 22.43 14.21
C CYS A 73 -29.70 23.50 14.40
N GLY A 74 -30.98 23.13 14.38
CA GLY A 74 -32.10 24.03 14.65
C GLY A 74 -32.31 25.14 13.61
N MET A 75 -31.82 24.97 12.38
CA MET A 75 -32.08 25.91 11.27
C MET A 75 -33.21 25.40 10.38
N ASP A 76 -34.01 26.31 9.83
CA ASP A 76 -35.12 26.01 8.92
C ASP A 76 -34.67 25.13 7.74
N LEU A 77 -35.44 24.07 7.49
CA LEU A 77 -35.28 23.22 6.31
C LEU A 77 -35.72 23.99 5.06
N ILE A 78 -34.96 23.82 3.98
CA ILE A 78 -35.21 24.41 2.67
C ILE A 78 -35.71 23.34 1.70
N PRO A 79 -36.53 23.68 0.69
CA PRO A 79 -37.02 22.70 -0.27
C PRO A 79 -35.86 22.12 -1.08
N ALA A 80 -35.74 20.78 -1.12
CA ALA A 80 -34.74 20.10 -1.93
C ALA A 80 -35.11 20.21 -3.42
N GLU A 81 -34.15 20.57 -4.28
CA GLU A 81 -34.38 20.68 -5.72
C GLU A 81 -34.86 19.35 -6.31
N SER A 82 -36.09 19.35 -6.82
CA SER A 82 -36.73 18.19 -7.46
C SER A 82 -36.23 18.04 -8.90
N GLY A 83 -35.08 17.38 -9.07
CA GLY A 83 -34.49 17.07 -10.38
C GLY A 83 -34.53 15.60 -10.78
N ALA A 84 -35.43 14.80 -10.18
CA ALA A 84 -35.32 13.34 -10.22
C ALA A 84 -36.66 12.61 -10.38
N ASP A 85 -37.37 12.85 -11.49
CA ASP A 85 -38.39 11.90 -11.94
C ASP A 85 -37.68 10.71 -12.63
N GLY A 86 -37.74 9.53 -12.01
CA GLY A 86 -37.32 8.26 -12.62
C GLY A 86 -35.89 7.77 -12.36
N LEU A 87 -35.11 8.42 -11.49
CA LEU A 87 -33.76 7.98 -11.12
C LEU A 87 -33.79 6.97 -9.96
N ALA A 88 -32.86 6.02 -9.96
CA ALA A 88 -32.71 5.08 -8.85
C ALA A 88 -32.25 5.81 -7.56
N MET A 89 -32.45 5.17 -6.40
CA MET A 89 -32.19 5.75 -5.08
C MET A 89 -30.76 6.30 -4.93
N ASN A 90 -29.78 5.70 -5.63
CA ASN A 90 -28.35 6.02 -5.55
C ASN A 90 -27.77 6.69 -6.81
N GLU A 91 -28.63 7.15 -7.74
CA GLU A 91 -28.20 7.86 -8.94
C GLU A 91 -28.31 9.37 -8.80
N ILE A 92 -27.36 10.08 -9.42
CA ILE A 92 -27.32 11.54 -9.49
C ILE A 92 -27.27 11.96 -10.95
N LYS A 93 -28.20 12.82 -11.35
CA LYS A 93 -28.20 13.46 -12.66
C LYS A 93 -27.57 14.84 -12.55
N MET A 94 -26.57 15.10 -13.39
CA MET A 94 -25.98 16.42 -13.54
C MET A 94 -26.56 17.11 -14.79
N THR A 95 -26.41 18.43 -14.92
CA THR A 95 -26.74 19.11 -16.18
C THR A 95 -25.51 19.13 -17.09
N ASP A 96 -25.69 19.24 -18.41
CA ASP A 96 -24.57 19.34 -19.34
C ASP A 96 -23.67 20.56 -19.04
N ASN A 97 -24.27 21.66 -18.56
CA ASN A 97 -23.54 22.83 -18.10
C ASN A 97 -22.71 22.54 -16.85
N ALA A 98 -23.26 21.80 -15.88
CA ALA A 98 -22.52 21.39 -14.68
C ALA A 98 -21.35 20.46 -15.04
N MET A 99 -21.57 19.52 -15.97
CA MET A 99 -20.52 18.65 -16.52
C MET A 99 -19.37 19.46 -17.14
N ALA A 100 -19.70 20.45 -17.97
CA ALA A 100 -18.72 21.30 -18.63
C ALA A 100 -17.97 22.22 -17.66
N LEU A 101 -18.67 22.86 -16.72
CA LEU A 101 -18.06 23.78 -15.73
C LEU A 101 -17.14 23.03 -14.75
N ALA A 102 -17.51 21.81 -14.38
CA ALA A 102 -16.72 20.95 -13.50
C ALA A 102 -15.62 20.16 -14.24
N ASN A 103 -15.51 20.31 -15.57
CA ASN A 103 -14.58 19.59 -16.43
C ASN A 103 -14.60 18.06 -16.20
N ILE A 104 -15.80 17.51 -16.05
CA ILE A 104 -16.00 16.09 -15.77
C ILE A 104 -15.74 15.32 -17.07
N GLN A 105 -14.84 14.34 -16.99
CA GLN A 105 -14.50 13.47 -18.12
C GLN A 105 -14.76 12.02 -17.74
N THR A 106 -15.21 11.23 -18.71
CA THR A 106 -15.49 9.81 -18.56
C THR A 106 -14.63 8.97 -19.50
N THR A 107 -14.41 7.70 -19.15
CA THR A 107 -13.67 6.74 -19.98
C THR A 107 -14.34 5.37 -19.89
N ILE A 108 -14.38 4.66 -21.01
CA ILE A 108 -14.88 3.29 -21.07
C ILE A 108 -13.79 2.34 -20.59
N VAL A 109 -14.13 1.55 -19.57
CA VAL A 109 -13.27 0.57 -18.94
C VAL A 109 -12.96 -0.59 -19.90
N GLY A 110 -11.67 -0.91 -20.04
CA GLY A 110 -11.20 -2.04 -20.86
C GLY A 110 -10.95 -1.75 -22.34
N ASN A 111 -11.00 -0.48 -22.78
CA ASN A 111 -10.64 -0.06 -24.14
C ASN A 111 -9.29 0.67 -24.22
N GLY A 112 -8.56 0.76 -23.11
CA GLY A 112 -7.18 1.23 -23.09
C GLY A 112 -6.26 0.14 -23.59
N THR A 113 -5.54 0.39 -24.70
CA THR A 113 -4.28 -0.30 -24.94
C THR A 113 -3.37 0.03 -23.77
N MET A 114 -3.14 -0.93 -22.86
CA MET A 114 -2.09 -0.84 -21.84
C MET A 114 -0.83 -0.32 -22.53
N SER A 115 -0.32 0.79 -22.03
CA SER A 115 0.86 1.43 -22.60
C SER A 115 2.01 0.43 -22.46
N GLU A 116 2.97 0.39 -23.39
CA GLU A 116 4.12 -0.53 -23.27
C GLU A 116 4.93 -0.33 -21.97
N ASP A 117 4.69 0.79 -21.26
CA ASP A 117 5.23 1.18 -19.96
C ASP A 117 4.43 0.68 -18.73
N ASP A 118 3.20 0.20 -18.91
CA ASP A 118 2.41 -0.39 -17.83
C ASP A 118 3.02 -1.76 -17.46
N GLY A 119 3.69 -1.83 -16.31
CA GLY A 119 4.32 -3.03 -15.75
C GLY A 119 5.85 -3.00 -15.81
N ILE A 120 6.47 -1.86 -16.13
CA ILE A 120 7.93 -1.73 -16.12
C ILE A 120 8.42 -1.51 -14.68
N ILE A 121 9.14 -2.49 -14.17
CA ILE A 121 9.94 -2.37 -12.95
C ILE A 121 11.25 -1.69 -13.33
N SER A 122 11.50 -0.53 -12.72
CA SER A 122 12.77 0.18 -12.84
C SER A 122 13.66 -0.15 -11.66
N LEU A 123 14.85 -0.69 -11.95
CA LEU A 123 15.87 -0.99 -10.97
C LEU A 123 17.06 -0.04 -11.15
N SER A 124 17.55 0.52 -10.05
CA SER A 124 18.75 1.36 -10.06
C SER A 124 19.97 0.50 -9.76
N GLY A 125 21.11 0.82 -10.36
CA GLY A 125 22.29 -0.02 -10.23
C GLY A 125 23.57 0.63 -10.71
N LYS A 126 24.62 -0.19 -10.77
CA LYS A 126 25.95 0.20 -11.26
C LYS A 126 26.57 -0.89 -12.12
N ILE A 127 27.50 -0.50 -12.98
CA ILE A 127 28.37 -1.45 -13.67
C ILE A 127 29.46 -1.92 -12.71
N ALA A 128 29.64 -3.22 -12.60
CA ALA A 128 30.71 -3.89 -11.86
C ALA A 128 31.59 -4.72 -12.81
N THR A 129 32.81 -5.01 -12.38
CA THR A 129 33.67 -5.97 -13.09
C THR A 129 33.06 -7.35 -13.02
N ASN A 130 33.07 -8.09 -14.13
CA ASN A 130 32.70 -9.49 -14.11
C ASN A 130 33.80 -10.30 -13.38
N GLU A 131 33.52 -10.72 -12.15
CA GLU A 131 34.51 -11.40 -11.32
C GLU A 131 34.84 -12.82 -11.79
N GLU A 132 33.96 -13.47 -12.57
CA GLU A 132 34.24 -14.78 -13.17
C GLU A 132 35.40 -14.71 -14.16
N ASN A 133 35.65 -13.54 -14.75
CA ASN A 133 36.73 -13.32 -15.70
C ASN A 133 37.94 -12.60 -15.07
N ASN A 134 38.00 -12.50 -13.74
CA ASN A 134 39.17 -12.00 -13.05
C ASN A 134 40.23 -13.10 -12.94
N ALA A 135 41.50 -12.73 -13.14
CA ALA A 135 42.62 -13.62 -12.94
C ALA A 135 43.69 -12.92 -12.09
N VAL A 136 44.21 -13.64 -11.11
CA VAL A 136 45.36 -13.21 -10.31
C VAL A 136 46.64 -13.71 -10.98
N GLN A 137 47.55 -12.78 -11.26
CA GLN A 137 48.88 -13.09 -11.76
C GLN A 137 49.85 -13.18 -10.58
N ALA A 138 50.37 -14.38 -10.34
CA ALA A 138 51.27 -14.68 -9.23
C ALA A 138 52.70 -14.94 -9.70
N SER A 139 53.67 -14.81 -8.79
CA SER A 139 55.06 -15.17 -9.07
C SER A 139 55.22 -16.70 -9.19
N TYR A 140 56.02 -17.15 -10.15
CA TYR A 140 56.39 -18.57 -10.28
C TYR A 140 57.63 -18.96 -9.49
N PHE A 141 58.38 -17.99 -9.00
CA PHE A 141 59.65 -18.18 -8.30
C PHE A 141 59.77 -17.24 -7.10
N ASP A 142 60.52 -17.68 -6.10
CA ASP A 142 60.90 -16.83 -4.98
C ASP A 142 61.98 -15.84 -5.42
N GLY A 143 61.81 -14.56 -5.07
CA GLY A 143 62.80 -13.56 -5.41
C GLY A 143 62.39 -12.12 -5.15
N ARG A 144 63.29 -11.19 -5.44
CA ARG A 144 63.03 -9.75 -5.32
C ARG A 144 62.60 -9.18 -6.67
N ILE A 145 61.52 -8.42 -6.71
CA ILE A 145 61.10 -7.70 -7.92
C ILE A 145 62.12 -6.60 -8.20
N GLU A 146 62.91 -6.74 -9.26
CA GLU A 146 63.87 -5.73 -9.70
C GLU A 146 63.19 -4.65 -10.54
N ARG A 147 62.19 -5.05 -11.34
CA ARG A 147 61.42 -4.13 -12.17
C ARG A 147 60.00 -4.63 -12.36
N LEU A 148 59.04 -3.72 -12.25
CA LEU A 148 57.62 -3.99 -12.47
C LEU A 148 57.18 -3.17 -13.70
N ASN A 149 57.07 -3.86 -14.84
CA ASN A 149 56.69 -3.24 -16.12
C ASN A 149 55.22 -2.79 -16.14
N VAL A 150 54.39 -3.38 -15.28
CA VAL A 150 52.97 -3.08 -15.14
C VAL A 150 52.70 -2.67 -13.69
N ASN A 151 52.62 -1.37 -13.42
CA ASN A 151 52.75 -0.82 -12.07
C ASN A 151 51.63 0.15 -11.64
N TYR A 152 50.56 0.30 -12.42
CA TYR A 152 49.39 1.10 -12.04
C TYR A 152 48.08 0.44 -12.47
N GLU A 153 47.01 0.75 -11.74
CA GLU A 153 45.65 0.28 -12.02
C GLU A 153 45.10 0.94 -13.30
N GLY A 154 44.32 0.18 -14.08
CA GLY A 154 43.79 0.62 -15.37
C GLY A 154 44.71 0.37 -16.57
N GLN A 155 45.95 -0.11 -16.36
CA GLN A 155 46.84 -0.49 -17.46
C GLN A 155 46.31 -1.73 -18.19
N LYS A 156 46.28 -1.71 -19.53
CA LYS A 156 45.97 -2.89 -20.34
C LYS A 156 47.17 -3.83 -20.41
N VAL A 157 46.90 -5.13 -20.27
CA VAL A 157 47.88 -6.22 -20.31
C VAL A 157 47.44 -7.25 -21.34
N ASN A 158 48.37 -7.70 -22.18
CA ASN A 158 48.15 -8.79 -23.12
C ASN A 158 48.76 -10.10 -22.60
N ARG A 159 48.12 -11.24 -22.88
CA ARG A 159 48.69 -12.56 -22.63
C ARG A 159 50.08 -12.68 -23.27
N GLY A 160 51.06 -13.10 -22.48
CA GLY A 160 52.47 -13.20 -22.87
C GLY A 160 53.29 -11.93 -22.65
N GLN A 161 52.69 -10.81 -22.25
CA GLN A 161 53.41 -9.59 -21.89
C GLN A 161 54.22 -9.79 -20.61
N THR A 162 55.44 -9.24 -20.54
CA THR A 162 56.23 -9.23 -19.32
C THR A 162 55.62 -8.28 -18.29
N LEU A 163 55.26 -8.82 -17.13
CA LEU A 163 54.68 -8.10 -15.99
C LEU A 163 55.76 -7.56 -15.08
N ALA A 164 56.70 -8.41 -14.69
CA ALA A 164 57.78 -8.10 -13.77
C ALA A 164 59.05 -8.85 -14.16
N THR A 165 60.19 -8.33 -13.72
CA THR A 165 61.50 -8.98 -13.74
C THR A 165 61.93 -9.20 -12.31
N ILE A 166 62.24 -10.44 -11.95
CA ILE A 166 62.56 -10.82 -10.58
C ILE A 166 63.96 -11.40 -10.51
N TYR A 167 64.74 -10.93 -9.56
CA TYR A 167 65.97 -11.56 -9.14
C TYR A 167 65.65 -12.77 -8.26
N ALA A 168 65.96 -13.97 -8.73
CA ALA A 168 65.64 -15.23 -8.05
C ALA A 168 66.92 -15.97 -7.60
N PRO A 169 67.43 -15.71 -6.37
CA PRO A 169 68.70 -16.27 -5.90
C PRO A 169 68.78 -17.80 -5.99
N ASN A 170 67.67 -18.48 -5.70
CA ASN A 170 67.60 -19.94 -5.72
C ASN A 170 67.81 -20.50 -7.15
N LEU A 171 67.29 -19.81 -8.17
CA LEU A 171 67.48 -20.20 -9.57
C LEU A 171 68.89 -19.86 -10.07
N VAL A 172 69.48 -18.77 -9.59
CA VAL A 172 70.89 -18.41 -9.85
C VAL A 172 71.83 -19.50 -9.33
N ALA A 173 71.66 -19.89 -8.05
CA ALA A 173 72.44 -20.96 -7.45
C ALA A 173 72.29 -22.28 -8.20
N ALA A 174 71.07 -22.66 -8.58
CA ALA A 174 70.82 -23.89 -9.30
C ALA A 174 71.41 -23.91 -10.72
N GLN A 175 71.46 -22.77 -11.43
CA GLN A 175 72.15 -22.65 -12.72
C GLN A 175 73.66 -22.81 -12.55
N GLN A 176 74.26 -22.18 -11.53
CA GLN A 176 75.69 -22.30 -11.26
C GLN A 176 76.09 -23.75 -10.94
N GLU A 177 75.26 -24.46 -10.15
CA GLU A 177 75.42 -25.89 -9.90
C GLU A 177 75.40 -26.70 -11.20
N LEU A 178 74.44 -26.45 -12.09
CA LEU A 178 74.32 -27.14 -13.38
C LEU A 178 75.55 -26.89 -14.27
N LEU A 179 75.95 -25.63 -14.45
CA LEU A 179 77.10 -25.27 -15.28
C LEU A 179 78.41 -25.87 -14.75
N THR A 180 78.60 -25.85 -13.43
CA THR A 180 79.78 -26.46 -12.79
C THR A 180 79.78 -27.97 -13.03
N THR A 181 78.64 -28.63 -12.85
CA THR A 181 78.52 -30.09 -13.00
C THR A 181 78.53 -30.54 -14.47
N ALA A 182 78.12 -29.68 -15.40
CA ALA A 182 78.18 -29.95 -16.84
C ALA A 182 79.63 -30.15 -17.31
N SER A 183 80.60 -29.43 -16.73
CA SER A 183 82.02 -29.65 -17.03
C SER A 183 82.55 -31.01 -16.52
N LEU A 184 81.88 -31.61 -15.53
CA LEU A 184 82.20 -32.91 -14.94
C LEU A 184 81.40 -34.07 -15.55
N LYS A 185 80.65 -33.84 -16.63
CA LYS A 185 79.72 -34.81 -17.23
C LYS A 185 80.36 -36.14 -17.61
N GLU A 186 81.61 -36.11 -18.09
CA GLU A 186 82.37 -37.33 -18.43
C GLU A 186 82.96 -38.01 -17.19
N SER A 187 83.44 -37.23 -16.21
CA SER A 187 84.08 -37.77 -15.01
C SER A 187 83.11 -38.25 -13.93
N GLN A 188 81.92 -37.65 -13.83
CA GLN A 188 80.92 -37.90 -12.77
C GLN A 188 79.48 -37.84 -13.32
N PRO A 189 79.08 -38.83 -14.15
CA PRO A 189 77.79 -38.81 -14.85
C PRO A 189 76.57 -38.89 -13.90
N GLU A 190 76.70 -39.52 -12.73
CA GLU A 190 75.60 -39.61 -11.77
C GLU A 190 75.31 -38.26 -11.10
N LEU A 191 76.35 -37.49 -10.75
CA LEU A 191 76.20 -36.16 -10.15
C LEU A 191 75.51 -35.21 -11.15
N TYR A 192 75.93 -35.25 -12.42
CA TYR A 192 75.29 -34.47 -13.48
C TYR A 192 73.81 -34.81 -13.63
N LYS A 193 73.46 -36.11 -13.67
CA LYS A 193 72.06 -36.53 -13.74
C LYS A 193 71.26 -36.08 -12.52
N ALA A 194 71.84 -36.11 -11.31
CA ALA A 194 71.18 -35.68 -10.09
C ALA A 194 70.85 -34.17 -10.11
N VAL A 195 71.80 -33.31 -10.49
CA VAL A 195 71.58 -31.86 -10.62
C VAL A 195 70.55 -31.54 -11.71
N ARG A 196 70.64 -32.25 -12.84
CA ARG A 196 69.65 -32.11 -13.92
C ARG A 196 68.24 -32.50 -13.45
N ASN A 197 68.12 -33.60 -12.71
CA ASN A 197 66.85 -34.04 -12.12
C ASN A 197 66.34 -33.05 -11.06
N LYS A 198 67.21 -32.41 -10.28
CA LYS A 198 66.84 -31.35 -9.33
C LYS A 198 66.15 -30.17 -10.04
N LEU A 199 66.69 -29.71 -11.17
CA LEU A 199 66.05 -28.68 -11.99
C LEU A 199 64.72 -29.14 -12.63
N LYS A 200 64.64 -30.41 -13.06
CA LYS A 200 63.36 -30.99 -13.52
C LYS A 200 62.31 -31.03 -12.41
N ASN A 201 62.71 -31.31 -11.17
CA ASN A 201 61.82 -31.28 -10.01
C ASN A 201 61.27 -29.87 -9.75
N TRP A 202 62.01 -28.83 -10.13
CA TRP A 202 61.57 -27.43 -10.13
C TRP A 202 60.77 -27.04 -11.39
N LYS A 203 60.33 -28.02 -12.18
CA LYS A 203 59.48 -27.88 -13.36
C LYS A 203 60.14 -27.15 -14.55
N LEU A 204 61.47 -27.06 -14.58
CA LEU A 204 62.15 -26.66 -15.81
C LEU A 204 62.07 -27.80 -16.84
N SER A 205 61.70 -27.46 -18.06
CA SER A 205 61.71 -28.41 -19.19
C SER A 205 63.13 -28.78 -19.59
N ASP A 206 63.32 -29.97 -20.19
CA ASP A 206 64.62 -30.39 -20.71
C ASP A 206 65.22 -29.33 -21.66
N ASN A 207 64.39 -28.75 -22.55
CA ASN A 207 64.80 -27.67 -23.45
C ASN A 207 65.32 -26.42 -22.72
N GLN A 208 64.70 -26.03 -21.59
CA GLN A 208 65.16 -24.90 -20.79
C GLN A 208 66.49 -25.21 -20.10
N ILE A 209 66.65 -26.44 -19.60
CA ILE A 209 67.89 -26.92 -18.97
C ILE A 209 69.03 -26.95 -20.01
N ASP A 210 68.77 -27.48 -21.21
CA ASP A 210 69.71 -27.50 -22.34
C ASP A 210 70.11 -26.09 -22.78
N ALA A 211 69.15 -25.15 -22.81
CA ALA A 211 69.43 -23.76 -23.14
C ALA A 211 70.33 -23.08 -22.09
N ILE A 212 70.16 -23.39 -20.80
CA ILE A 212 71.04 -22.90 -19.73
C ILE A 212 72.45 -23.46 -19.95
N GLU A 213 72.58 -24.78 -20.12
CA GLU A 213 73.87 -25.47 -20.32
C GLU A 213 74.61 -24.93 -21.56
N SER A 214 73.90 -24.79 -22.68
CA SER A 214 74.46 -24.29 -23.95
C SER A 214 74.86 -22.82 -23.88
N SER A 215 74.17 -22.02 -23.06
CA SER A 215 74.46 -20.58 -22.94
C SER A 215 75.75 -20.29 -22.17
N GLY A 216 76.18 -21.21 -21.29
CA GLY A 216 77.37 -21.07 -20.44
C GLY A 216 77.32 -19.94 -19.40
N ASN A 217 76.22 -19.17 -19.33
CA ASN A 217 76.11 -17.97 -18.51
C ASN A 217 74.91 -18.07 -17.56
N VAL A 218 75.12 -17.70 -16.29
CA VAL A 218 74.05 -17.62 -15.30
C VAL A 218 73.19 -16.38 -15.54
N ARG A 219 71.87 -16.53 -15.47
CA ARG A 219 70.92 -15.42 -15.52
C ARG A 219 70.38 -15.11 -14.13
N ASP A 220 70.46 -13.85 -13.75
CA ASP A 220 70.01 -13.36 -12.46
C ASP A 220 68.53 -12.98 -12.45
N ASN A 221 68.06 -12.46 -13.59
CA ASN A 221 66.76 -11.82 -13.75
C ASN A 221 65.81 -12.66 -14.61
N PHE A 222 64.66 -12.98 -14.05
CA PHE A 222 63.64 -13.83 -14.68
C PHE A 222 62.36 -13.05 -14.96
N PRO A 223 61.86 -13.05 -16.20
CA PRO A 223 60.60 -12.40 -16.53
C PRO A 223 59.41 -13.24 -16.04
N VAL A 224 58.46 -12.57 -15.39
CA VAL A 224 57.11 -13.09 -15.12
C VAL A 224 56.20 -12.60 -16.24
N TYR A 225 55.53 -13.52 -16.93
CA TYR A 225 54.64 -13.21 -18.04
C TYR A 225 53.17 -13.27 -17.63
N ALA A 226 52.34 -12.46 -18.29
CA ALA A 226 50.90 -12.51 -18.12
C ALA A 226 50.30 -13.78 -18.75
N THR A 227 49.49 -14.51 -17.99
CA THR A 227 48.77 -15.70 -18.48
C THR A 227 47.45 -15.37 -19.16
N VAL A 228 46.90 -14.18 -18.91
CA VAL A 228 45.65 -13.69 -19.51
C VAL A 228 45.82 -12.27 -20.04
N SER A 229 44.91 -11.88 -20.92
CA SER A 229 44.75 -10.47 -21.34
C SER A 229 43.66 -9.81 -20.51
N GLY A 230 43.79 -8.52 -20.22
CA GLY A 230 42.78 -7.74 -19.51
C GLY A 230 43.31 -6.40 -19.04
N THR A 231 42.62 -5.79 -18.08
CA THR A 231 43.00 -4.51 -17.47
C THR A 231 43.38 -4.75 -16.01
N VAL A 232 44.46 -4.12 -15.53
CA VAL A 232 44.89 -4.23 -14.13
C VAL A 232 43.83 -3.60 -13.23
N SER A 233 43.23 -4.40 -12.34
CA SER A 233 42.29 -3.92 -11.33
C SER A 233 42.96 -3.62 -9.99
N GLU A 234 44.07 -4.28 -9.68
CA GLU A 234 44.80 -4.07 -8.42
C GLU A 234 46.27 -4.43 -8.59
N VAL A 235 47.17 -3.61 -8.02
CA VAL A 235 48.61 -3.86 -7.95
C VAL A 235 48.99 -4.27 -6.53
N MET A 236 49.34 -5.54 -6.33
CA MET A 236 49.56 -6.14 -5.00
C MET A 236 51.04 -6.21 -4.59
N ALA A 237 51.96 -6.02 -5.54
CA ALA A 237 53.40 -6.00 -5.28
C ALA A 237 54.05 -4.81 -6.01
N ARG A 238 55.16 -4.31 -5.46
CA ARG A 238 55.91 -3.16 -5.97
C ARG A 238 57.37 -3.53 -6.25
N GLU A 239 58.05 -2.65 -6.98
CA GLU A 239 59.50 -2.77 -7.19
C GLU A 239 60.24 -2.75 -5.85
N GLY A 240 61.19 -3.67 -5.69
CA GLY A 240 61.93 -3.90 -4.44
C GLY A 240 61.30 -4.93 -3.51
N ASP A 241 60.03 -5.30 -3.68
CA ASP A 241 59.38 -6.29 -2.84
C ASP A 241 59.97 -7.69 -3.05
N TYR A 242 60.07 -8.45 -1.96
CA TYR A 242 60.40 -9.87 -2.03
C TYR A 242 59.11 -10.69 -2.11
N VAL A 243 58.94 -11.42 -3.21
CA VAL A 243 57.77 -12.26 -3.45
C VAL A 243 58.12 -13.73 -3.34
N LYS A 244 57.18 -14.51 -2.82
CA LYS A 244 57.24 -15.97 -2.80
C LYS A 244 56.57 -16.57 -4.03
N GLN A 245 56.90 -17.81 -4.36
CA GLN A 245 56.18 -18.61 -5.34
C GLN A 245 54.70 -18.69 -4.93
N GLY A 246 53.82 -18.38 -5.88
CA GLY A 246 52.37 -18.30 -5.67
C GLY A 246 51.88 -16.98 -5.07
N GLN A 247 52.77 -16.07 -4.67
CA GLN A 247 52.36 -14.76 -4.17
C GLN A 247 51.76 -13.90 -5.30
N PRO A 248 50.57 -13.31 -5.11
CA PRO A 248 49.96 -12.39 -6.06
C PRO A 248 50.83 -11.16 -6.34
N ILE A 249 50.94 -10.78 -7.62
CA ILE A 249 51.60 -9.55 -8.07
C ILE A 249 50.55 -8.56 -8.58
N LEU A 250 49.63 -9.02 -9.44
CA LEU A 250 48.61 -8.20 -10.07
C LEU A 250 47.27 -8.94 -10.11
N LYS A 251 46.17 -8.21 -9.96
CA LYS A 251 44.84 -8.67 -10.34
C LYS A 251 44.48 -8.08 -11.70
N VAL A 252 44.09 -8.93 -12.63
CA VAL A 252 43.72 -8.55 -14.00
C VAL A 252 42.26 -8.91 -14.25
N SER A 253 41.49 -7.94 -14.70
CA SER A 253 40.07 -8.07 -15.00
C SER A 253 39.82 -7.97 -16.49
N ASN A 254 39.11 -8.93 -17.07
CA ASN A 254 38.67 -8.84 -18.46
C ASN A 254 37.39 -8.00 -18.55
N LEU A 255 37.51 -6.78 -19.08
CA LEU A 255 36.40 -5.83 -19.19
C LEU A 255 35.52 -6.02 -20.43
N ASN A 256 35.79 -7.02 -21.29
CA ASN A 256 34.96 -7.32 -22.46
C ASN A 256 33.56 -7.84 -22.08
N SER A 257 33.40 -8.27 -20.83
CA SER A 257 32.13 -8.63 -20.21
C SER A 257 32.06 -7.95 -18.85
N VAL A 258 30.95 -7.28 -18.57
CA VAL A 258 30.73 -6.59 -17.29
C VAL A 258 29.38 -7.01 -16.73
N TRP A 259 29.22 -6.83 -15.43
CA TRP A 259 27.93 -7.01 -14.77
C TRP A 259 27.26 -5.66 -14.60
N ALA A 260 25.97 -5.58 -14.90
CA ALA A 260 25.10 -4.56 -14.33
C ALA A 260 24.51 -5.14 -13.05
N GLU A 261 24.88 -4.56 -11.92
CA GLU A 261 24.36 -4.93 -10.60
C GLU A 261 23.26 -3.93 -10.24
N PHE A 262 22.04 -4.43 -10.12
CA PHE A 262 20.86 -3.67 -9.77
C PHE A 262 20.43 -3.96 -8.34
N ASP A 263 19.95 -2.93 -7.66
CA ASP A 263 19.33 -3.04 -6.36
C ASP A 263 17.82 -3.22 -6.54
N ALA A 264 17.30 -4.38 -6.12
CA ALA A 264 15.86 -4.65 -6.07
C ALA A 264 15.37 -4.60 -4.63
N TYR A 265 14.27 -3.88 -4.38
CA TYR A 265 13.64 -3.84 -3.06
C TYR A 265 12.89 -5.14 -2.75
N GLU A 266 12.67 -5.41 -1.47
CA GLU A 266 12.03 -6.64 -0.99
C GLU A 266 10.66 -6.91 -1.63
N ASN A 267 9.86 -5.86 -1.86
CA ASN A 267 8.54 -5.94 -2.50
C ASN A 267 8.58 -6.22 -4.01
N GLN A 268 9.76 -6.17 -4.65
CA GLN A 268 9.93 -6.41 -6.09
C GLN A 268 10.45 -7.82 -6.40
N ILE A 269 10.89 -8.58 -5.38
CA ILE A 269 11.57 -9.88 -5.57
C ILE A 269 10.66 -10.91 -6.26
N SER A 270 9.36 -10.91 -5.97
CA SER A 270 8.39 -11.87 -6.56
C SER A 270 8.32 -11.79 -8.08
N ASP A 271 8.65 -10.64 -8.65
CA ASP A 271 8.47 -10.34 -10.07
C ASP A 271 9.77 -10.56 -10.87
N LEU A 272 10.86 -10.92 -10.20
CA LEU A 272 12.20 -11.05 -10.77
C LEU A 272 12.58 -12.52 -10.92
N LYS A 273 12.97 -12.91 -12.14
CA LYS A 273 13.41 -14.28 -12.45
C LYS A 273 14.75 -14.30 -13.17
N VAL A 274 15.57 -15.30 -12.86
CA VAL A 274 16.79 -15.58 -13.62
C VAL A 274 16.42 -15.94 -15.07
N GLY A 275 17.13 -15.38 -16.04
CA GLY A 275 16.86 -15.55 -17.48
C GLY A 275 15.95 -14.47 -18.07
N GLN A 276 15.35 -13.60 -17.26
CA GLN A 276 14.52 -12.49 -17.73
C GLN A 276 15.35 -11.46 -18.50
N LYS A 277 14.76 -10.89 -19.56
CA LYS A 277 15.38 -9.81 -20.32
C LYS A 277 15.21 -8.49 -19.59
N ILE A 278 16.29 -7.71 -19.52
CA ILE A 278 16.31 -6.38 -18.92
C ILE A 278 16.97 -5.40 -19.89
N LYS A 279 16.35 -4.24 -20.07
CA LYS A 279 16.92 -3.15 -20.86
C LYS A 279 17.73 -2.24 -19.95
N VAL A 280 19.01 -2.09 -20.22
CA VAL A 280 19.91 -1.26 -19.44
C VAL A 280 20.11 0.08 -20.13
N VAL A 281 19.89 1.16 -19.39
CA VAL A 281 20.15 2.53 -19.80
C VAL A 281 21.23 3.09 -18.89
N THR A 282 22.09 3.95 -19.46
CA THR A 282 23.17 4.60 -18.71
C THR A 282 23.07 6.11 -18.89
N ASN A 283 23.47 6.88 -17.89
CA ASN A 283 23.48 8.35 -18.00
C ASN A 283 24.48 8.84 -19.05
N ALA A 284 25.55 8.07 -19.29
CA ALA A 284 26.56 8.40 -20.30
C ALA A 284 26.01 8.27 -21.73
N TYR A 285 24.98 7.43 -21.94
CA TYR A 285 24.38 7.15 -23.23
C TYR A 285 22.85 7.11 -23.14
N ALA A 286 22.23 8.22 -22.74
CA ALA A 286 20.79 8.29 -22.44
C ALA A 286 19.86 7.87 -23.61
N ASN A 287 20.32 8.02 -24.87
CA ASN A 287 19.55 7.66 -26.06
C ASN A 287 19.81 6.24 -26.56
N LYS A 288 20.50 5.40 -25.78
CA LYS A 288 20.78 4.00 -26.13
C LYS A 288 20.31 3.07 -25.03
N GLU A 289 19.53 2.08 -25.44
CA GLU A 289 19.15 0.96 -24.60
C GLU A 289 20.01 -0.26 -24.96
N PHE A 290 20.46 -0.98 -23.94
CA PHE A 290 21.29 -2.16 -24.11
C PHE A 290 20.55 -3.38 -23.55
N ASP A 291 20.35 -4.38 -24.40
CA ASP A 291 19.74 -5.63 -23.96
C ASP A 291 20.72 -6.42 -23.08
N ALA A 292 20.23 -6.85 -21.91
CA ALA A 292 20.92 -7.76 -21.02
C ALA A 292 19.97 -8.86 -20.54
N THR A 293 20.55 -9.90 -19.97
CA THR A 293 19.81 -11.00 -19.34
C THR A 293 20.19 -11.07 -17.89
N VAL A 294 19.19 -11.17 -17.01
CA VAL A 294 19.40 -11.44 -15.58
C VAL A 294 20.08 -12.81 -15.45
N SER A 295 21.31 -12.81 -14.96
CA SER A 295 22.14 -14.00 -14.82
C SER A 295 22.11 -14.56 -13.41
N PHE A 296 21.88 -13.70 -12.40
CA PHE A 296 21.90 -14.10 -11.00
C PHE A 296 21.07 -13.14 -10.15
N ILE A 297 20.39 -13.67 -9.13
CA ILE A 297 19.71 -12.91 -8.09
C ILE A 297 20.31 -13.38 -6.76
N ASP A 298 20.83 -12.46 -5.97
CA ASP A 298 21.50 -12.79 -4.70
C ASP A 298 20.49 -13.44 -3.73
N PRO A 299 20.80 -14.63 -3.16
CA PRO A 299 19.92 -15.25 -2.18
C PRO A 299 19.89 -14.50 -0.83
N ILE A 300 20.82 -13.58 -0.59
CA ILE A 300 20.94 -12.86 0.68
C ILE A 300 20.54 -11.40 0.49
N LEU A 301 19.60 -10.94 1.31
CA LEU A 301 19.23 -9.53 1.41
C LEU A 301 20.37 -8.72 2.07
N ASN A 302 20.72 -7.58 1.48
CA ASN A 302 21.60 -6.63 2.15
C ASN A 302 20.81 -5.87 3.23
N ASN A 303 21.14 -6.12 4.51
CA ASN A 303 20.44 -5.52 5.64
C ASN A 303 20.59 -4.01 5.75
N ALA A 304 21.65 -3.42 5.19
CA ALA A 304 21.90 -1.97 5.26
C ALA A 304 21.03 -1.20 4.26
N THR A 305 20.86 -1.72 3.05
CA THR A 305 20.08 -1.09 1.98
C THR A 305 18.66 -1.64 1.87
N ARG A 306 18.37 -2.79 2.50
CA ARG A 306 17.12 -3.56 2.33
C ARG A 306 16.87 -3.93 0.87
N THR A 307 17.94 -4.24 0.13
CA THR A 307 17.89 -4.61 -1.29
C THR A 307 18.53 -5.97 -1.53
N VAL A 308 18.06 -6.67 -2.56
CA VAL A 308 18.69 -7.84 -3.15
C VAL A 308 19.45 -7.40 -4.40
N THR A 309 20.68 -7.88 -4.56
CA THR A 309 21.46 -7.58 -5.75
C THR A 309 21.03 -8.49 -6.91
N VAL A 310 20.62 -7.89 -8.01
CA VAL A 310 20.25 -8.56 -9.26
C VAL A 310 21.32 -8.27 -10.29
N ARG A 311 22.00 -9.32 -10.75
CA ARG A 311 23.08 -9.22 -11.73
C ARG A 311 22.56 -9.53 -13.13
N ALA A 312 22.91 -8.68 -14.08
CA ALA A 312 22.72 -8.93 -15.50
C ALA A 312 24.06 -8.85 -16.24
N THR A 313 24.30 -9.80 -17.15
CA THR A 313 25.56 -9.84 -17.90
C THR A 313 25.46 -9.00 -19.17
N LEU A 314 26.40 -8.06 -19.34
CA LEU A 314 26.51 -7.18 -20.49
C LEU A 314 27.78 -7.48 -21.30
N LYS A 315 27.64 -7.47 -22.62
CA LYS A 315 28.79 -7.51 -23.53
C LYS A 315 29.37 -6.10 -23.67
N ASN A 316 30.68 -5.98 -23.51
CA ASN A 316 31.39 -4.70 -23.49
C ASN A 316 32.62 -4.73 -24.40
N THR A 317 32.45 -5.20 -25.63
CA THR A 317 33.56 -5.30 -26.61
C THR A 317 34.06 -3.94 -27.11
N ASP A 318 33.21 -2.92 -27.03
CA ASP A 318 33.49 -1.56 -27.51
C ASP A 318 33.99 -0.64 -26.39
N ASP A 319 34.33 -1.18 -25.21
CA ASP A 319 34.76 -0.43 -24.02
C ASP A 319 33.79 0.69 -23.58
N LEU A 320 32.49 0.55 -23.88
CA LEU A 320 31.44 1.53 -23.59
C LEU A 320 31.12 1.63 -22.10
N PHE A 321 31.07 0.48 -21.42
CA PHE A 321 30.73 0.37 -20.01
C PHE A 321 32.00 0.36 -19.17
N LYS A 322 32.12 1.33 -18.26
CA LYS A 322 33.21 1.37 -17.28
C LYS A 322 32.67 0.96 -15.91
N PRO A 323 33.36 0.08 -15.17
CA PRO A 323 33.02 -0.20 -13.78
C PRO A 323 32.86 1.10 -12.97
N GLY A 324 31.81 1.16 -12.15
CA GLY A 324 31.41 2.34 -11.38
C GLY A 324 30.38 3.25 -12.06
N MET A 325 30.06 3.06 -13.35
CA MET A 325 28.98 3.82 -14.00
C MET A 325 27.61 3.47 -13.41
N PHE A 326 26.79 4.49 -13.15
CA PHE A 326 25.38 4.30 -12.78
C PHE A 326 24.55 3.86 -13.97
N VAL A 327 23.64 2.93 -13.72
CA VAL A 327 22.73 2.37 -14.71
C VAL A 327 21.32 2.19 -14.17
N THR A 328 20.36 2.22 -15.07
CA THR A 328 18.95 1.93 -14.78
C THR A 328 18.53 0.76 -15.63
N GLY A 329 17.99 -0.27 -14.99
CA GLY A 329 17.44 -1.45 -15.63
C GLY A 329 15.93 -1.33 -15.71
N LYS A 330 15.37 -1.45 -16.92
CA LYS A 330 13.93 -1.52 -17.16
C LYS A 330 13.56 -2.95 -17.48
N LEU A 331 12.74 -3.54 -16.62
CA LEU A 331 12.31 -4.92 -16.70
C LEU A 331 10.79 -4.95 -16.83
N LYS A 332 10.26 -5.63 -17.85
CA LYS A 332 8.82 -5.85 -17.95
C LYS A 332 8.46 -6.93 -16.93
N GLY A 333 7.71 -6.56 -15.89
CA GLY A 333 7.17 -7.51 -14.94
C GLY A 333 6.25 -8.49 -15.68
N GLU A 334 6.42 -9.78 -15.41
CA GLU A 334 5.41 -10.78 -15.79
C GLU A 334 4.23 -10.64 -14.83
N MET A 335 3.50 -9.52 -14.92
CA MET A 335 2.16 -9.50 -14.36
C MET A 335 1.40 -10.62 -15.08
N MET A 336 0.90 -11.58 -14.32
CA MET A 336 0.16 -12.73 -14.83
C MET A 336 -0.93 -12.26 -15.81
N MET A 337 -0.62 -12.34 -17.10
CA MET A 337 -1.54 -12.15 -18.23
C MET A 337 -2.52 -13.33 -18.31
N THR A 338 -3.00 -13.84 -17.17
CA THR A 338 -3.86 -15.03 -17.10
C THR A 338 -5.29 -14.71 -16.70
N ASN A 339 -5.58 -13.51 -16.20
CA ASN A 339 -6.94 -12.99 -16.11
C ASN A 339 -6.97 -11.63 -16.82
N GLU A 340 -8.00 -11.37 -17.62
CA GLU A 340 -8.30 -10.03 -18.14
C GLU A 340 -8.62 -9.11 -16.95
N VAL A 341 -7.60 -8.59 -16.29
CA VAL A 341 -7.75 -7.68 -15.15
C VAL A 341 -8.11 -6.32 -15.70
N ILE A 342 -9.27 -5.81 -15.26
CA ILE A 342 -9.75 -4.49 -15.62
C ILE A 342 -8.81 -3.45 -15.02
N THR A 343 -8.30 -2.53 -15.83
CA THR A 343 -7.47 -1.40 -15.38
C THR A 343 -8.23 -0.09 -15.50
N VAL A 344 -8.07 0.78 -14.49
CA VAL A 344 -8.66 2.12 -14.46
C VAL A 344 -7.62 3.16 -14.05
N PRO A 345 -7.68 4.42 -14.56
CA PRO A 345 -6.80 5.49 -14.12
C PRO A 345 -6.90 5.74 -12.62
N ALA A 346 -5.77 6.06 -11.98
CA ALA A 346 -5.72 6.39 -10.56
C ALA A 346 -6.59 7.60 -10.19
N SER A 347 -6.81 8.53 -11.13
CA SER A 347 -7.69 9.68 -10.94
C SER A 347 -9.19 9.32 -10.86
N ALA A 348 -9.57 8.14 -11.36
CA ALA A 348 -10.95 7.66 -11.35
C ALA A 348 -11.35 7.05 -9.99
N VAL A 349 -10.37 6.58 -9.22
CA VAL A 349 -10.59 5.90 -7.95
C VAL A 349 -10.51 6.92 -6.81
N MET A 350 -11.55 6.97 -5.99
CA MET A 350 -11.57 7.71 -4.74
C MET A 350 -11.35 6.77 -3.56
N TRP A 351 -10.53 7.20 -2.60
CA TRP A 351 -10.16 6.37 -1.45
C TRP A 351 -10.60 7.03 -0.15
N THR A 352 -11.35 6.30 0.68
CA THR A 352 -11.77 6.75 2.02
C THR A 352 -10.90 6.17 3.14
N GLY A 353 -9.74 5.58 2.81
CA GLY A 353 -8.90 4.81 3.74
C GLY A 353 -9.30 3.33 3.83
N GLU A 354 -10.57 3.06 4.11
CA GLU A 354 -11.10 1.70 4.23
C GLU A 354 -11.72 1.16 2.94
N ARG A 355 -12.23 2.03 2.07
CA ARG A 355 -12.99 1.66 0.87
C ARG A 355 -12.48 2.41 -0.35
N SER A 356 -12.57 1.75 -1.51
CA SER A 356 -12.27 2.35 -2.80
C SER A 356 -13.56 2.45 -3.62
N LEU A 357 -13.77 3.61 -4.24
CA LEU A 357 -15.02 4.00 -4.87
C LEU A 357 -14.76 4.55 -6.26
N VAL A 358 -15.69 4.32 -7.19
CA VAL A 358 -15.71 4.92 -8.52
C VAL A 358 -17.13 5.37 -8.86
N TYR A 359 -17.25 6.40 -9.69
CA TYR A 359 -18.55 6.81 -10.24
C TYR A 359 -18.72 6.26 -11.66
N ILE A 360 -19.79 5.50 -11.87
CA ILE A 360 -20.14 4.89 -13.15
C ILE A 360 -21.28 5.70 -13.75
N LYS A 361 -21.16 6.01 -15.04
CA LYS A 361 -22.22 6.62 -15.81
C LYS A 361 -23.19 5.54 -16.26
N THR A 362 -24.38 5.50 -15.68
CA THR A 362 -25.36 4.42 -15.91
C THR A 362 -26.14 4.60 -17.21
N ASN A 363 -26.24 5.83 -17.71
CA ASN A 363 -26.93 6.15 -18.96
C ASN A 363 -25.94 6.70 -20.01
N PRO A 364 -25.84 6.12 -21.23
CA PRO A 364 -24.96 6.63 -22.28
C PRO A 364 -25.32 8.04 -22.74
N ASN A 365 -26.62 8.38 -22.77
CA ASN A 365 -27.15 9.59 -23.39
C ASN A 365 -27.44 10.72 -22.39
N GLU A 366 -27.40 10.43 -21.09
CA GLU A 366 -27.61 11.41 -20.04
C GLU A 366 -26.49 11.34 -19.01
N PRO A 367 -26.04 12.47 -18.44
CA PRO A 367 -25.02 12.51 -17.38
C PRO A 367 -25.59 12.06 -16.02
N VAL A 368 -25.95 10.77 -15.94
CA VAL A 368 -26.42 10.11 -14.73
C VAL A 368 -25.29 9.24 -14.17
N PHE A 369 -24.93 9.46 -12.90
CA PHE A 369 -23.82 8.79 -12.23
C PHE A 369 -24.30 8.04 -11.00
N GLU A 370 -23.73 6.85 -10.79
CA GLU A 370 -23.95 6.01 -9.62
C GLU A 370 -22.58 5.71 -8.97
N MET A 371 -22.52 5.78 -7.64
CA MET A 371 -21.33 5.35 -6.90
C MET A 371 -21.29 3.82 -6.85
N ARG A 372 -20.11 3.24 -7.13
CA ARG A 372 -19.84 1.81 -6.95
C ARG A 372 -18.58 1.58 -6.11
N GLU A 373 -18.70 0.68 -5.14
CA GLU A 373 -17.55 0.15 -4.39
C GLU A 373 -16.74 -0.81 -5.28
N VAL A 374 -15.42 -0.65 -5.27
CA VAL A 374 -14.49 -1.48 -6.05
C VAL A 374 -13.38 -2.01 -5.17
N THR A 375 -12.89 -3.21 -5.51
CA THR A 375 -11.69 -3.78 -4.89
C THR A 375 -10.50 -3.48 -5.80
N ILE A 376 -9.57 -2.68 -5.29
CA ILE A 376 -8.33 -2.34 -6.00
C ILE A 376 -7.25 -3.41 -5.74
N GLY A 377 -6.54 -3.77 -6.79
CA GLY A 377 -5.32 -4.57 -6.74
C GLY A 377 -4.07 -3.69 -6.82
N ASN A 378 -2.97 -4.28 -7.30
CA ASN A 378 -1.69 -3.59 -7.40
C ASN A 378 -1.79 -2.36 -8.33
N ARG A 379 -1.16 -1.26 -7.90
CA ARG A 379 -0.99 -0.07 -8.72
C ARG A 379 0.10 -0.32 -9.76
N ASN A 380 -0.17 0.06 -11.01
CA ASN A 380 0.78 -0.03 -12.10
C ASN A 380 0.88 1.34 -12.80
N GLY A 381 1.96 2.06 -12.55
CA GLY A 381 2.15 3.43 -13.04
C GLY A 381 1.03 4.38 -12.58
N GLU A 382 0.29 4.92 -13.56
CA GLU A 382 -0.85 5.82 -13.34
C GLU A 382 -2.20 5.09 -13.24
N ASN A 383 -2.21 3.76 -13.28
CA ASN A 383 -3.43 2.95 -13.29
C ASN A 383 -3.52 2.03 -12.05
N TYR A 384 -4.75 1.72 -11.62
CA TYR A 384 -5.04 0.63 -10.68
C TYR A 384 -5.62 -0.56 -11.42
N ALA A 385 -5.20 -1.75 -11.03
CA ALA A 385 -5.92 -2.98 -11.32
C ALA A 385 -7.19 -3.05 -10.47
N ILE A 386 -8.31 -3.45 -11.06
CA ILE A 386 -9.59 -3.67 -10.37
C ILE A 386 -9.87 -5.17 -10.39
N THR A 387 -10.00 -5.76 -9.21
CA THR A 387 -10.28 -7.20 -9.07
C THR A 387 -11.79 -7.46 -9.03
N GLU A 388 -12.56 -6.56 -8.44
CA GLU A 388 -14.02 -6.68 -8.29
C GLU A 388 -14.71 -5.30 -8.35
N GLY A 389 -15.97 -5.28 -8.77
CA GLY A 389 -16.84 -4.10 -8.74
C GLY A 389 -17.02 -3.36 -10.07
N LEU A 390 -16.24 -3.69 -11.11
CA LEU A 390 -16.40 -3.14 -12.46
C LEU A 390 -16.48 -4.23 -13.53
N GLN A 391 -17.13 -3.92 -14.64
CA GLN A 391 -17.22 -4.74 -15.83
C GLN A 391 -16.62 -4.04 -17.04
N LYS A 392 -16.14 -4.84 -18.01
CA LYS A 392 -15.63 -4.31 -19.28
C LYS A 392 -16.76 -3.63 -20.04
N GLY A 393 -16.55 -2.39 -20.45
CA GLY A 393 -17.57 -1.56 -21.08
C GLY A 393 -18.26 -0.56 -20.15
N ASP A 394 -18.06 -0.65 -18.84
CA ASP A 394 -18.54 0.38 -17.90
C ASP A 394 -17.90 1.73 -18.24
N GLU A 395 -18.68 2.81 -18.26
CA GLU A 395 -18.17 4.17 -18.47
C GLU A 395 -17.98 4.83 -17.09
N ILE A 396 -16.74 5.11 -16.70
CA ILE A 396 -16.41 5.67 -15.38
C ILE A 396 -15.94 7.11 -15.48
N VAL A 397 -16.13 7.89 -14.43
CA VAL A 397 -15.59 9.25 -14.31
C VAL A 397 -14.09 9.20 -14.03
N THR A 398 -13.27 9.76 -14.90
CA THR A 398 -11.80 9.81 -14.76
C THR A 398 -11.27 11.17 -14.35
N ASN A 399 -12.04 12.24 -14.59
CA ASN A 399 -11.74 13.59 -14.13
C ASN A 399 -12.99 14.22 -13.51
N GLY A 400 -12.82 15.00 -12.44
CA GLY A 400 -13.94 15.63 -11.72
C GLY A 400 -14.70 14.68 -10.77
N THR A 401 -14.13 13.53 -10.41
CA THR A 401 -14.72 12.53 -9.49
C THR A 401 -15.17 13.12 -8.16
N PHE A 402 -14.36 13.98 -7.54
CA PHE A 402 -14.70 14.67 -6.31
C PHE A 402 -15.88 15.64 -6.47
N THR A 403 -16.07 16.23 -7.66
CA THR A 403 -17.20 17.14 -7.91
C THR A 403 -18.51 16.36 -8.03
N VAL A 404 -18.45 15.18 -8.65
CA VAL A 404 -19.58 14.24 -8.68
C VAL A 404 -19.92 13.75 -7.27
N ASP A 405 -18.92 13.43 -6.46
CA ASP A 405 -19.10 13.06 -5.04
C ASP A 405 -19.73 14.18 -4.20
N ALA A 406 -19.24 15.41 -4.35
CA ALA A 406 -19.78 16.56 -3.65
C ALA A 406 -21.24 16.83 -4.06
N ALA A 407 -21.57 16.70 -5.34
CA ALA A 407 -22.95 16.81 -5.82
C ALA A 407 -23.83 15.70 -5.23
N ALA A 408 -23.33 14.46 -5.17
CA ALA A 408 -23.98 13.33 -4.51
C ALA A 408 -24.30 13.64 -3.04
N GLN A 409 -23.29 14.14 -2.32
CA GLN A 409 -23.39 14.45 -0.90
C GLN A 409 -24.40 15.57 -0.63
N LEU A 410 -24.39 16.64 -1.43
CA LEU A 410 -25.31 17.76 -1.30
C LEU A 410 -26.77 17.37 -1.59
N GLN A 411 -26.99 16.36 -2.44
CA GLN A 411 -28.31 15.79 -2.72
C GLN A 411 -28.73 14.69 -1.73
N GLY A 412 -27.94 14.44 -0.67
CA GLY A 412 -28.23 13.41 0.33
C GLY A 412 -28.08 11.98 -0.20
N LYS A 413 -27.42 11.80 -1.36
CA LYS A 413 -27.18 10.50 -2.00
C LYS A 413 -25.91 9.85 -1.43
N ASN A 414 -25.62 8.63 -1.88
CA ASN A 414 -24.40 7.92 -1.49
C ASN A 414 -23.17 8.71 -1.96
N SER A 415 -22.28 9.04 -1.02
CA SER A 415 -20.98 9.71 -1.24
C SER A 415 -19.89 9.08 -0.38
N MET A 416 -18.63 9.49 -0.56
CA MET A 416 -17.52 9.04 0.29
C MET A 416 -17.83 9.14 1.79
N MET A 417 -18.55 10.20 2.16
CA MET A 417 -18.89 10.53 3.55
C MET A 417 -20.28 10.06 3.98
N ASN A 418 -21.18 9.81 3.03
CA ASN A 418 -22.55 9.40 3.29
C ASN A 418 -22.80 8.01 2.70
N GLN A 419 -22.75 6.98 3.54
CA GLN A 419 -23.35 5.69 3.18
C GLN A 419 -24.85 5.87 3.38
N GLY A 420 -25.61 6.12 2.32
CA GLY A 420 -27.06 6.06 2.41
C GLY A 420 -27.39 4.71 3.03
N LYS A 421 -28.04 4.77 4.20
CA LYS A 421 -28.21 3.69 5.17
C LYS A 421 -28.01 2.32 4.51
N LYS A 422 -26.77 1.81 4.51
CA LYS A 422 -26.60 0.39 4.76
C LYS A 422 -27.18 0.30 6.16
N GLU A 423 -28.38 -0.25 6.28
CA GLU A 423 -28.76 -0.91 7.50
C GLU A 423 -27.51 -1.69 7.89
N ASP A 424 -26.78 -1.18 8.90
CA ASP A 424 -25.82 -1.99 9.59
C ASP A 424 -26.56 -3.29 9.87
N ALA A 425 -25.92 -4.41 9.58
CA ALA A 425 -26.45 -5.72 9.93
C ALA A 425 -26.41 -5.93 11.47
N MET A 426 -26.85 -4.93 12.22
CA MET A 426 -27.58 -5.05 13.47
C MET A 426 -28.95 -4.47 13.19
N MET A 427 -29.93 -5.38 13.07
CA MET A 427 -31.35 -5.00 12.99
C MET A 427 -31.63 -3.88 14.01
N PRO A 428 -32.44 -2.87 13.68
CA PRO A 428 -32.95 -1.98 14.72
C PRO A 428 -33.57 -2.86 15.80
N MET A 429 -33.05 -2.78 17.03
CA MET A 429 -33.54 -3.55 18.18
C MET A 429 -35.03 -3.26 18.51
N SER A 430 -35.65 -2.30 17.81
CA SER A 430 -37.06 -1.96 17.89
C SER A 430 -38.00 -2.82 17.03
N GLU A 431 -37.51 -3.81 16.26
CA GLU A 431 -38.38 -4.63 15.38
C GLU A 431 -38.41 -6.14 15.71
N MET A 432 -37.70 -6.59 16.76
CA MET A 432 -37.80 -7.97 17.23
C MET A 432 -38.80 -8.05 18.40
N GLU A 433 -40.09 -7.89 18.11
CA GLU A 433 -41.16 -8.11 19.11
C GLU A 433 -41.19 -9.60 19.47
N MET A 434 -40.67 -9.95 20.64
CA MET A 434 -40.79 -11.30 21.21
C MET A 434 -42.02 -11.37 22.11
N GLU A 435 -42.88 -12.37 21.89
CA GLU A 435 -44.04 -12.59 22.76
C GLU A 435 -43.67 -13.56 23.90
N PHE A 436 -43.65 -13.04 25.12
CA PHE A 436 -43.38 -13.84 26.32
C PHE A 436 -44.64 -14.12 27.14
N SER A 437 -44.78 -15.35 27.64
CA SER A 437 -45.83 -15.70 28.60
C SER A 437 -45.67 -14.93 29.92
N GLU A 438 -46.77 -14.58 30.59
CA GLU A 438 -46.73 -13.87 31.89
C GLU A 438 -45.85 -14.58 32.93
N ASN A 439 -45.83 -15.93 32.89
CA ASN A 439 -45.02 -16.72 33.80
C ASN A 439 -43.51 -16.54 33.51
N PHE A 440 -43.11 -16.56 32.24
CA PHE A 440 -41.73 -16.31 31.85
C PHE A 440 -41.32 -14.87 32.19
N GLN A 441 -42.16 -13.88 31.89
CA GLN A 441 -41.88 -12.48 32.22
C GLN A 441 -41.58 -12.29 33.72
N ARG A 442 -42.35 -12.94 34.60
CA ARG A 442 -42.11 -12.92 36.05
C ARG A 442 -40.77 -13.58 36.44
N GLN A 443 -40.43 -14.71 35.82
CA GLN A 443 -39.17 -15.42 36.09
C GLN A 443 -37.95 -14.67 35.54
N PHE A 444 -38.09 -14.00 34.40
CA PHE A 444 -37.05 -13.14 33.82
C PHE A 444 -36.79 -11.90 34.71
N LYS A 445 -37.85 -11.25 35.23
CA LYS A 445 -37.71 -10.15 36.20
C LYS A 445 -36.92 -10.56 37.45
N GLN A 446 -37.09 -11.81 37.92
CA GLN A 446 -36.28 -12.34 39.02
C GLN A 446 -34.80 -12.50 38.64
N ALA A 447 -34.51 -12.86 37.38
CA ALA A 447 -33.15 -12.97 36.85
C ALA A 447 -32.48 -11.61 36.58
N LEU A 448 -33.25 -10.54 36.34
CA LEU A 448 -32.71 -9.19 36.12
C LEU A 448 -31.96 -8.65 37.35
N LYS A 449 -32.42 -8.98 38.56
CA LYS A 449 -31.77 -8.50 39.79
C LYS A 449 -30.31 -8.95 39.92
N PRO A 450 -29.96 -10.25 39.88
CA PRO A 450 -28.57 -10.68 39.90
C PRO A 450 -27.80 -10.24 38.65
N TYR A 451 -28.46 -10.08 37.48
CA TYR A 451 -27.82 -9.52 36.29
C TYR A 451 -27.35 -8.07 36.51
N LEU A 452 -28.18 -7.22 37.12
CA LEU A 452 -27.82 -5.82 37.40
C LEU A 452 -26.69 -5.74 38.43
N GLN A 453 -26.70 -6.63 39.43
CA GLN A 453 -25.60 -6.74 40.40
C GLN A 453 -24.29 -7.20 39.73
N MET A 454 -24.37 -8.11 38.74
CA MET A 454 -23.22 -8.51 37.94
C MET A 454 -22.67 -7.35 37.12
N LYS A 455 -23.54 -6.54 36.48
CA LYS A 455 -23.15 -5.31 35.76
C LYS A 455 -22.45 -4.33 36.71
N ASP A 456 -22.98 -4.09 37.90
CA ASP A 456 -22.35 -3.21 38.88
C ASP A 456 -20.99 -3.74 39.36
N ALA A 457 -20.86 -5.06 39.50
CA ALA A 457 -19.58 -5.70 39.81
C ALA A 457 -18.56 -5.55 38.64
N LEU A 458 -19.01 -5.60 37.38
CA LEU A 458 -18.17 -5.33 36.20
C LEU A 458 -17.68 -3.87 36.15
N VAL A 459 -18.55 -2.93 36.53
CA VAL A 459 -18.19 -1.51 36.70
C VAL A 459 -17.14 -1.36 37.79
N ALA A 460 -17.34 -2.00 38.95
CA ALA A 460 -16.39 -2.01 40.06
C ALA A 460 -15.13 -2.87 39.81
N SER A 461 -15.06 -3.55 38.66
CA SER A 461 -13.95 -4.44 38.27
C SER A 461 -13.67 -5.58 39.27
N ASP A 462 -14.71 -6.09 39.96
CA ASP A 462 -14.61 -7.20 40.92
C ASP A 462 -14.97 -8.54 40.27
N ALA A 463 -13.95 -9.24 39.74
CA ALA A 463 -14.14 -10.49 39.02
C ALA A 463 -14.83 -11.60 39.83
N ASN A 464 -14.65 -11.64 41.16
CA ASN A 464 -15.25 -12.69 42.00
C ASN A 464 -16.75 -12.45 42.17
N LEU A 465 -17.15 -11.20 42.41
CA LEU A 465 -18.56 -10.83 42.46
C LEU A 465 -19.23 -11.00 41.11
N VAL A 466 -18.53 -10.68 40.01
CA VAL A 466 -19.02 -10.94 38.65
C VAL A 466 -19.33 -12.44 38.47
N SER A 467 -18.41 -13.34 38.83
CA SER A 467 -18.65 -14.79 38.72
C SER A 467 -19.81 -15.26 39.59
N ALA A 468 -19.92 -14.74 40.83
CA ALA A 468 -21.00 -15.10 41.75
C ALA A 468 -22.38 -14.67 41.24
N PHE A 469 -22.50 -13.44 40.74
CA PHE A 469 -23.76 -12.91 40.22
C PHE A 469 -24.10 -13.48 38.83
N ALA A 470 -23.10 -13.78 38.00
CA ALA A 470 -23.30 -14.52 36.75
C ALA A 470 -23.91 -15.90 37.00
N LYS A 471 -23.39 -16.62 38.00
CA LYS A 471 -23.94 -17.92 38.43
C LYS A 471 -25.38 -17.80 38.93
N ALA A 472 -25.66 -16.82 39.79
CA ALA A 472 -27.01 -16.59 40.30
C ALA A 472 -28.01 -16.25 39.17
N THR A 473 -27.58 -15.45 38.19
CA THR A 473 -28.38 -15.11 37.00
C THR A 473 -28.63 -16.35 36.14
N SER A 474 -27.60 -17.16 35.89
CA SER A 474 -27.70 -18.42 35.12
C SER A 474 -28.67 -19.39 35.76
N GLU A 475 -28.57 -19.61 37.08
CA GLU A 475 -29.47 -20.48 37.83
C GLU A 475 -30.93 -20.00 37.76
N SER A 476 -31.14 -18.68 37.86
CA SER A 476 -32.47 -18.08 37.72
C SER A 476 -33.06 -18.32 36.32
N LEU A 477 -32.28 -18.13 35.25
CA LEU A 477 -32.73 -18.37 33.87
C LEU A 477 -32.94 -19.85 33.56
N LYS A 478 -32.12 -20.76 34.12
CA LYS A 478 -32.30 -22.22 33.99
C LYS A 478 -33.61 -22.71 34.63
N SER A 479 -34.10 -22.00 35.64
CA SER A 479 -35.36 -22.30 36.31
C SER A 479 -36.60 -21.74 35.59
N ALA A 480 -36.41 -20.90 34.57
CA ALA A 480 -37.49 -20.30 33.80
C ALA A 480 -38.19 -21.33 32.90
N ASP A 481 -39.50 -21.19 32.72
CA ASP A 481 -40.25 -22.02 31.79
C ASP A 481 -40.00 -21.59 30.35
N ILE A 482 -38.97 -22.18 29.73
CA ILE A 482 -38.59 -21.91 28.34
C ILE A 482 -39.31 -22.82 27.34
N LYS A 483 -40.02 -23.87 27.79
CA LYS A 483 -40.64 -24.86 26.90
C LYS A 483 -41.88 -24.33 26.20
N SER A 484 -42.52 -23.32 26.80
CA SER A 484 -43.69 -22.63 26.28
C SER A 484 -43.34 -21.52 25.27
N LEU A 485 -42.06 -21.25 25.03
CA LEU A 485 -41.58 -20.19 24.13
C LEU A 485 -41.24 -20.73 22.72
N GLY A 486 -41.22 -19.83 21.73
CA GLY A 486 -40.82 -20.13 20.36
C GLY A 486 -39.32 -20.48 20.24
N SER A 487 -38.92 -20.91 19.05
CA SER A 487 -37.54 -21.37 18.80
C SER A 487 -36.51 -20.25 18.89
N MET A 488 -36.91 -19.01 18.58
CA MET A 488 -36.04 -17.83 18.60
C MET A 488 -35.75 -17.43 20.05
N GLU A 489 -36.78 -17.29 20.86
CA GLU A 489 -36.71 -16.94 22.28
C GLU A 489 -35.89 -17.98 23.06
N GLN A 490 -36.16 -19.26 22.81
CA GLN A 490 -35.36 -20.35 23.40
C GLN A 490 -33.88 -20.26 23.02
N SER A 491 -33.56 -19.82 21.80
CA SER A 491 -32.19 -19.65 21.36
C SER A 491 -31.49 -18.53 22.12
N HIS A 492 -32.12 -17.36 22.23
CA HIS A 492 -31.58 -16.23 23.00
C HIS A 492 -31.38 -16.58 24.48
N ILE A 493 -32.32 -17.30 25.09
CA ILE A 493 -32.20 -17.71 26.50
C ILE A 493 -31.10 -18.75 26.69
N LYS A 494 -31.00 -19.75 25.80
CA LYS A 494 -29.92 -20.74 25.85
C LYS A 494 -28.56 -20.08 25.68
N LYS A 495 -28.44 -19.14 24.74
CA LYS A 495 -27.18 -18.41 24.53
C LYS A 495 -26.83 -17.52 25.72
N SER A 496 -27.82 -16.86 26.31
CA SER A 496 -27.64 -16.09 27.55
C SER A 496 -27.12 -16.96 28.69
N ILE A 497 -27.72 -18.15 28.89
CA ILE A 497 -27.27 -19.12 29.90
C ILE A 497 -25.84 -19.60 29.62
N GLU A 498 -25.51 -19.91 28.37
CA GLU A 498 -24.16 -20.33 27.96
C GLU A 498 -23.11 -19.25 28.30
N MET A 499 -23.40 -17.98 27.99
CA MET A 499 -22.48 -16.87 28.30
C MET A 499 -22.40 -16.61 29.80
N LEU A 500 -23.49 -16.70 30.54
CA LEU A 500 -23.48 -16.57 32.00
C LEU A 500 -22.68 -17.68 32.68
N ASP A 501 -22.78 -18.92 32.21
CA ASP A 501 -21.96 -20.03 32.70
C ASP A 501 -20.47 -19.81 32.36
N ALA A 502 -20.16 -19.26 31.18
CA ALA A 502 -18.81 -18.92 30.78
C ALA A 502 -18.20 -17.76 31.62
N ILE A 503 -19.01 -16.75 31.97
CA ILE A 503 -18.61 -15.67 32.89
C ILE A 503 -18.38 -16.24 34.30
N ALA A 504 -19.29 -17.09 34.78
CA ALA A 504 -19.21 -17.69 36.12
C ALA A 504 -18.01 -18.61 36.33
N ALA A 505 -17.53 -19.25 35.25
CA ALA A 505 -16.39 -20.17 35.28
C ALA A 505 -15.03 -19.50 35.06
N ASN A 506 -14.99 -18.17 34.89
CA ASN A 506 -13.78 -17.43 34.54
C ASN A 506 -13.44 -16.40 35.61
N ASP A 507 -12.19 -16.37 36.05
CA ASP A 507 -11.71 -15.42 37.07
C ASP A 507 -10.95 -14.23 36.44
N ASN A 508 -10.80 -14.21 35.11
CA ASN A 508 -10.20 -13.10 34.37
C ASN A 508 -11.27 -12.11 33.89
N LEU A 509 -11.18 -10.88 34.37
CA LEU A 509 -12.14 -9.80 34.12
C LEU A 509 -12.29 -9.43 32.63
N GLU A 510 -11.23 -9.52 31.85
CA GLU A 510 -11.26 -9.19 30.41
C GLU A 510 -12.09 -10.23 29.65
N ASN A 511 -11.86 -11.52 29.93
CA ASN A 511 -12.67 -12.60 29.38
C ASN A 511 -14.13 -12.54 29.87
N GLN A 512 -14.37 -12.13 31.11
CA GLN A 512 -15.74 -11.92 31.62
C GLN A 512 -16.45 -10.81 30.83
N ARG A 513 -15.75 -9.72 30.48
CA ARG A 513 -16.27 -8.62 29.67
C ARG A 513 -16.56 -9.04 28.23
N ASP A 514 -15.72 -9.86 27.62
CA ASP A 514 -15.95 -10.39 26.28
C ASP A 514 -17.23 -11.24 26.21
N HIS A 515 -17.42 -12.15 27.17
CA HIS A 515 -18.67 -12.91 27.26
C HIS A 515 -19.87 -12.02 27.61
N PHE A 516 -19.67 -10.95 28.39
CA PHE A 516 -20.72 -9.99 28.73
C PHE A 516 -21.21 -9.20 27.51
N VAL A 517 -20.36 -8.95 26.50
CA VAL A 517 -20.80 -8.36 25.22
C VAL A 517 -21.86 -9.26 24.56
N ILE A 518 -21.53 -10.54 24.36
CA ILE A 518 -22.40 -11.51 23.68
C ILE A 518 -23.66 -11.78 24.51
N LEU A 519 -23.55 -11.80 25.84
CA LEU A 519 -24.70 -11.93 26.73
C LEU A 519 -25.73 -10.82 26.45
N ASN A 520 -25.29 -9.58 26.28
CA ASN A 520 -26.20 -8.45 26.12
C ASN A 520 -26.85 -8.36 24.75
N GLU A 521 -26.21 -8.89 23.71
CA GLU A 521 -26.86 -9.09 22.40
C GLU A 521 -28.10 -9.98 22.50
N ASN A 522 -28.22 -10.80 23.56
CA ASN A 522 -29.34 -11.70 23.80
C ASN A 522 -30.26 -11.22 24.92
N MET A 523 -29.71 -10.66 26.00
CA MET A 523 -30.48 -10.21 27.17
C MET A 523 -31.24 -8.90 26.94
N VAL A 524 -30.66 -7.96 26.18
CA VAL A 524 -31.30 -6.65 25.93
C VAL A 524 -32.59 -6.80 25.11
N PRO A 525 -32.61 -7.53 23.97
CA PRO A 525 -33.85 -7.75 23.23
C PRO A 525 -34.94 -8.43 24.07
N ILE A 526 -34.58 -9.39 24.93
CA ILE A 526 -35.55 -10.03 25.85
C ILE A 526 -36.13 -8.98 26.81
N ALA A 527 -35.29 -8.13 27.39
CA ALA A 527 -35.74 -7.10 28.33
C ALA A 527 -36.66 -6.06 27.68
N MET A 528 -36.39 -5.67 26.42
CA MET A 528 -37.22 -4.72 25.66
C MET A 528 -38.61 -5.27 25.33
N SER A 529 -38.73 -6.61 25.21
CA SER A 529 -39.99 -7.31 24.92
C SER A 529 -40.75 -7.77 26.18
N VAL A 530 -40.27 -7.45 27.39
CA VAL A 530 -40.96 -7.80 28.65
C VAL A 530 -41.76 -6.60 29.14
N ASN A 531 -43.07 -6.79 29.33
CA ASN A 531 -43.97 -5.72 29.77
C ASN A 531 -43.74 -5.33 31.25
N GLY A 532 -43.47 -4.04 31.50
CA GLY A 532 -43.49 -3.36 32.80
C GLY A 532 -42.43 -3.88 33.78
N THR A 533 -41.33 -3.16 33.94
CA THR A 533 -40.30 -3.54 34.92
C THR A 533 -40.62 -2.95 36.30
N ASP A 534 -40.20 -3.62 37.39
CA ASP A 534 -40.45 -3.11 38.77
C ASP A 534 -39.71 -1.77 39.03
N ALA A 535 -38.73 -1.44 38.18
CA ALA A 535 -37.98 -0.19 38.16
C ALA A 535 -37.66 0.19 36.69
N MET A 536 -37.50 1.50 36.43
CA MET A 536 -37.08 2.01 35.12
C MET A 536 -35.75 1.38 34.69
N LEU A 537 -35.68 0.86 33.46
CA LEU A 537 -34.43 0.36 32.88
C LEU A 537 -33.99 1.23 31.71
N TYR A 538 -32.68 1.47 31.63
CA TYR A 538 -32.02 2.23 30.59
C TYR A 538 -31.14 1.29 29.76
N VAL A 539 -31.33 1.29 28.45
CA VAL A 539 -30.42 0.62 27.51
C VAL A 539 -29.32 1.61 27.17
N GLN A 540 -28.08 1.31 27.57
CA GLN A 540 -26.91 2.16 27.34
C GLN A 540 -25.95 1.47 26.36
N LYS A 541 -25.16 2.25 25.61
CA LYS A 541 -24.21 1.75 24.60
C LYS A 541 -22.83 2.35 24.78
N CYS A 542 -21.80 1.52 24.57
CA CYS A 542 -20.42 1.95 24.45
C CYS A 542 -19.97 1.71 23.00
N PRO A 543 -19.60 2.75 22.23
CA PRO A 543 -19.21 2.59 20.83
C PRO A 543 -17.83 1.93 20.66
N MET A 544 -16.96 2.02 21.66
CA MET A 544 -15.59 1.50 21.59
C MET A 544 -15.47 0.02 22.00
N ALA A 545 -16.47 -0.52 22.69
CA ALA A 545 -16.49 -1.92 23.11
C ALA A 545 -16.47 -2.88 21.91
N ASN A 546 -16.08 -4.14 22.13
CA ASN A 546 -16.07 -5.19 21.11
C ASN A 546 -15.23 -4.82 19.86
N ASN A 547 -13.98 -4.38 20.07
CA ASN A 547 -13.08 -3.93 19.00
C ASN A 547 -13.70 -2.82 18.12
N ASN A 548 -14.27 -1.77 18.74
CA ASN A 548 -14.97 -0.65 18.08
C ASN A 548 -16.24 -1.03 17.29
N LYS A 549 -16.80 -2.22 17.49
CA LYS A 549 -18.12 -2.59 16.95
C LYS A 549 -19.28 -2.09 17.82
N GLY A 550 -18.97 -1.72 19.06
CA GLY A 550 -19.91 -1.30 20.07
C GLY A 550 -20.58 -2.45 20.81
N ALA A 551 -21.08 -2.16 22.01
CA ALA A 551 -21.83 -3.11 22.84
C ALA A 551 -22.84 -2.37 23.74
N VAL A 552 -23.94 -3.05 24.08
CA VAL A 552 -25.07 -2.50 24.86
C VAL A 552 -25.23 -3.20 26.21
N TRP A 553 -25.82 -2.54 27.20
CA TRP A 553 -26.18 -3.16 28.48
C TRP A 553 -27.43 -2.51 29.09
N LEU A 554 -28.04 -3.17 30.08
CA LEU A 554 -29.17 -2.64 30.85
C LEU A 554 -28.66 -1.98 32.13
N SER A 555 -29.21 -0.82 32.51
CA SER A 555 -28.91 -0.10 33.75
C SER A 555 -30.18 0.35 34.45
N THR A 556 -30.15 0.53 35.78
CA THR A 556 -31.22 1.20 36.55
C THR A 556 -30.97 2.68 36.75
N GLU A 557 -29.78 3.16 36.38
CA GLU A 557 -29.35 4.55 36.50
C GLU A 557 -29.26 5.15 35.09
N GLU A 558 -29.77 6.39 34.93
CA GLU A 558 -29.65 7.16 33.69
C GLU A 558 -28.18 7.54 33.43
N GLU A 559 -27.43 7.81 34.50
CA GLU A 559 -25.99 8.10 34.42
C GLU A 559 -25.21 6.91 33.83
N ILE A 560 -24.29 7.22 32.90
CA ILE A 560 -23.47 6.22 32.23
C ILE A 560 -22.40 5.71 33.19
N ARG A 561 -22.43 4.41 33.49
CA ARG A 561 -21.38 3.69 34.23
C ARG A 561 -20.97 2.45 33.43
N ASN A 562 -19.85 2.56 32.72
CA ASN A 562 -19.43 1.61 31.69
C ASN A 562 -18.88 0.28 32.26
N PRO A 563 -19.57 -0.86 32.07
CA PRO A 563 -19.13 -2.17 32.59
C PRO A 563 -17.96 -2.80 31.80
N TYR A 564 -17.71 -2.37 30.56
CA TYR A 564 -16.66 -2.92 29.69
C TYR A 564 -15.27 -2.36 30.00
N TYR A 565 -15.20 -1.13 30.50
CA TYR A 565 -13.93 -0.48 30.81
C TYR A 565 -13.77 -0.12 32.29
N GLY A 566 -14.85 -0.17 33.09
CA GLY A 566 -14.82 0.17 34.51
C GLY A 566 -14.22 1.57 34.73
N ASP A 567 -13.35 1.70 35.72
CA ASP A 567 -12.70 2.97 36.07
C ASP A 567 -11.88 3.60 34.94
N ALA A 568 -11.42 2.82 33.95
CA ALA A 568 -10.63 3.35 32.84
C ALA A 568 -11.44 4.32 31.95
N MET A 569 -12.74 4.09 31.79
CA MET A 569 -13.64 4.92 30.97
C MET A 569 -15.06 4.91 31.54
N LEU A 570 -15.19 5.22 32.83
CA LEU A 570 -16.44 5.03 33.59
C LEU A 570 -17.65 5.74 32.97
N THR A 571 -17.48 6.96 32.47
CA THR A 571 -18.57 7.80 31.93
C THR A 571 -18.71 7.71 30.40
N CYS A 572 -17.95 6.84 29.74
CA CYS A 572 -17.96 6.71 28.29
C CYS A 572 -19.14 5.84 27.82
N GLY A 573 -20.09 6.45 27.11
CA GLY A 573 -21.24 5.77 26.50
C GLY A 573 -22.37 6.75 26.19
N SER A 574 -23.48 6.22 25.66
CA SER A 574 -24.70 6.97 25.35
C SER A 574 -25.94 6.19 25.76
N LEU A 575 -26.99 6.90 26.19
CA LEU A 575 -28.31 6.33 26.38
C LEU A 575 -28.94 6.03 24.99
N ILE A 576 -29.50 4.83 24.83
CA ILE A 576 -30.15 4.39 23.60
C ILE A 576 -31.67 4.35 23.76
N GLU A 577 -32.16 3.77 24.86
CA GLU A 577 -33.59 3.54 25.05
C GLU A 577 -33.98 3.46 26.52
N GLU A 578 -35.25 3.72 26.79
CA GLU A 578 -35.90 3.74 28.09
C GLU A 578 -37.01 2.69 28.14
N ILE A 579 -36.87 1.66 28.98
CA ILE A 579 -37.86 0.60 29.18
C ILE A 579 -38.66 0.91 30.46
N LYS A 580 -39.99 1.01 30.31
CA LYS A 580 -40.95 1.38 31.36
C LYS A 580 -41.73 0.19 31.91
#